data_AF-A0A352RRR7-F1
#
_entry.id   AF-A0A352RRR7-F1
#
_cell.length_a   1.000
_cell.length_b   1.000
_cell.length_c   1.000
_cell.angle_alpha   90.00
_cell.angle_beta   90.00
_cell.angle_gamma   90.00
#
_symmetry.space_group_name_H-M   'P 1'
#
loop_
_entity.id
_entity.type
_entity.pdbx_description
1 polymer ?
#
loop_
_entity_poly.entity_id
_entity_poly.type
_entity_poly.pdbx_seq_one_letter_code
_entity_poly.pdbx_strand_id
1 'polypeptide(L)' 'SETGERPHARVVFNIDGSEQTGEAEGNGPVDATLHAIEGKVNSGAELVLYSVNAITAG' A
#
# COMPACT_ATOMS: atom_id res chain seq x y z
N SER A 1 4.07 12.75 8.82
CA SER A 1 2.62 12.74 9.05
C SER A 1 2.22 14.09 9.60
N GLU A 2 1.47 14.88 8.83
CA GLU A 2 1.09 16.24 9.22
C GLU A 2 -0.20 16.29 10.08
N THR A 3 -0.94 15.17 10.20
CA THR A 3 -2.19 15.11 10.97
C THR A 3 -2.19 14.07 12.09
N GLY A 4 -1.10 13.34 12.33
CA GLY A 4 -1.04 12.30 13.38
C GLY A 4 -1.92 11.07 13.14
N GLU A 5 -2.78 11.08 12.12
CA GLU A 5 -3.54 9.90 11.71
C GLU A 5 -2.64 8.91 10.97
N ARG A 6 -2.81 7.61 11.26
CA ARG A 6 -2.14 6.55 10.51
C ARG A 6 -2.83 6.40 9.16
N PRO A 7 -2.09 6.54 8.04
CA PRO A 7 -2.63 6.27 6.72
C PRO A 7 -3.29 4.90 6.64
N HIS A 8 -4.53 4.87 6.14
CA HIS A 8 -5.28 3.66 5.86
C HIS A 8 -5.42 3.47 4.35
N ALA A 9 -5.23 2.26 3.86
CA ALA A 9 -5.43 1.89 2.47
C ALA A 9 -6.45 0.76 2.34
N ARG A 10 -7.33 0.88 1.34
CA ARG A 10 -8.21 -0.21 0.88
C ARG A 10 -7.91 -0.49 -0.59
N VAL A 11 -7.55 -1.73 -0.90
CA VAL A 11 -7.13 -2.17 -2.24
C VAL A 11 -8.03 -3.32 -2.69
N VAL A 12 -8.56 -3.21 -3.91
CA VAL A 12 -9.29 -4.31 -4.57
C VAL A 12 -8.44 -4.82 -5.71
N PHE A 13 -8.18 -6.12 -5.74
CA PHE A 13 -7.31 -6.76 -6.73
C PHE A 13 -7.74 -8.21 -6.97
N ASN A 14 -7.18 -8.84 -7.99
CA ASN A 14 -7.51 -10.20 -8.37
C ASN A 14 -6.35 -11.15 -8.03
N ILE A 15 -6.66 -12.28 -7.38
CA ILE A 15 -5.76 -13.41 -7.19
C ILE A 15 -6.39 -14.63 -7.88
N ASP A 16 -5.73 -15.16 -8.91
CA ASP A 16 -6.15 -16.36 -9.63
C ASP A 16 -7.61 -16.36 -10.11
N GLY A 17 -8.08 -15.22 -10.60
CA GLY A 17 -9.46 -15.02 -11.07
C GLY A 17 -10.44 -14.60 -9.98
N SER A 18 -10.07 -14.64 -8.69
CA SER A 18 -10.92 -14.25 -7.58
C SER A 18 -10.65 -12.82 -7.11
N GLU A 19 -11.70 -12.01 -6.98
CA GLU A 19 -11.59 -10.66 -6.41
C GLU A 19 -11.31 -10.72 -4.91
N GLN A 20 -10.33 -9.94 -4.48
CA GLN A 20 -9.88 -9.82 -3.11
C GLN A 20 -9.92 -8.35 -2.70
N THR A 21 -10.33 -8.10 -1.47
CA THR A 21 -10.28 -6.75 -0.86
C THR A 21 -9.35 -6.79 0.34
N GLY A 22 -8.23 -6.09 0.25
CA GLY A 22 -7.26 -5.90 1.32
C GLY A 22 -7.38 -4.53 1.97
N GLU A 23 -7.24 -4.48 3.29
CA GLU A 23 -7.25 -3.25 4.08
C GLU A 23 -6.10 -3.28 5.08
N ALA A 24 -5.38 -2.17 5.24
CA ALA A 24 -4.30 -2.04 6.21
C ALA A 24 -4.01 -0.57 6.57
N GLU A 25 -3.45 -0.40 7.77
CA GLU A 25 -2.78 0.84 8.18
C GLU A 25 -1.29 0.78 7.84
N GLY A 26 -0.66 1.93 7.70
CA GLY A 26 0.78 2.02 7.49
C GLY A 26 1.37 3.34 7.97
N ASN A 27 2.69 3.47 7.81
CA ASN A 27 3.45 4.69 8.13
C ASN A 27 3.32 5.77 7.03
N GLY A 28 2.75 5.40 5.89
CA GLY A 28 2.53 6.22 4.70
C GLY A 28 1.49 5.55 3.79
N PRO A 29 0.96 6.25 2.77
CA PRO A 29 0.00 5.66 1.84
C PRO A 29 0.59 4.47 1.05
N VAL A 30 1.88 4.55 0.70
CA VAL A 30 2.60 3.47 -0.01
C VAL A 30 2.75 2.24 0.88
N ASP A 31 3.16 2.44 2.13
CA ASP A 31 3.33 1.40 3.14
C ASP A 31 1.99 0.70 3.46
N ALA A 32 0.94 1.47 3.72
CA ALA A 32 -0.41 0.94 3.97
C ALA A 32 -0.93 0.12 2.77
N THR A 33 -0.66 0.58 1.54
CA THR A 33 -1.06 -0.13 0.31
C THR A 33 -0.32 -1.45 0.18
N LEU A 34 1.00 -1.48 0.43
CA LEU A 34 1.76 -2.72 0.39
C LEU A 34 1.24 -3.72 1.45
N HIS A 35 1.05 -3.27 2.69
CA HIS A 35 0.51 -4.13 3.75
C HIS A 35 -0.88 -4.67 3.42
N ALA A 36 -1.75 -3.87 2.80
CA ALA A 36 -3.10 -4.30 2.39
C ALA A 36 -3.06 -5.43 1.34
N ILE A 37 -2.12 -5.36 0.39
CA ILE A 37 -1.92 -6.40 -0.63
C ILE A 37 -1.28 -7.64 0.00
N GLU A 38 -0.18 -7.45 0.73
CA GLU A 38 0.60 -8.53 1.34
C GLU A 38 -0.23 -9.33 2.35
N GLY A 39 -1.17 -8.69 3.07
CA GLY A 39 -2.11 -9.37 3.96
C GLY A 39 -3.06 -10.37 3.27
N LYS A 40 -3.21 -10.33 1.94
CA LYS A 40 -3.92 -11.36 1.17
C LYS A 40 -2.99 -12.30 0.43
N VAL A 41 -1.89 -11.77 -0.13
CA VAL A 41 -0.98 -12.53 -1.00
C VAL A 41 -0.01 -13.39 -0.19
N ASN A 42 0.43 -12.93 0.99
CA ASN A 42 1.41 -13.59 1.86
C ASN A 42 2.67 -14.05 1.10
N SER A 43 3.22 -13.15 0.27
CA SER A 43 4.38 -13.42 -0.58
C SER A 43 5.73 -13.33 0.15
N GLY A 44 5.77 -12.64 1.31
CA GLY A 44 7.01 -12.29 2.01
C GLY A 44 7.77 -11.10 1.41
N ALA A 45 7.14 -10.32 0.54
CA ALA A 45 7.75 -9.14 -0.07
C ALA A 45 7.91 -7.99 0.94
N GLU A 46 9.01 -7.25 0.83
CA GLU A 46 9.33 -6.10 1.69
C GLU A 46 9.60 -4.84 0.85
N LEU A 47 9.08 -3.69 1.27
CA LEU A 47 9.39 -2.40 0.65
C LEU A 47 10.76 -1.91 1.10
N VAL A 48 11.81 -2.20 0.33
CA VAL A 48 13.18 -1.78 0.68
C VAL A 48 13.43 -0.29 0.37
N LEU A 49 12.90 0.21 -0.74
CA LEU A 49 13.11 1.59 -1.18
C LEU A 49 11.94 2.05 -2.05
N TYR A 50 11.45 3.27 -1.80
CA TYR A 50 10.56 3.97 -2.72
C TYR A 50 11.04 5.42 -2.90
N SER A 51 10.96 5.94 -4.13
CA SER A 51 11.35 7.32 -4.46
C SER A 51 10.28 7.95 -5.33
N VAL A 52 9.83 9.14 -4.93
CA VAL A 52 8.92 9.98 -5.72
C VAL A 52 9.72 11.18 -6.21
N ASN A 53 9.77 11.37 -7.52
CA ASN A 53 10.40 12.52 -8.14
C ASN A 53 9.33 13.32 -8.88
N ALA A 54 9.22 14.61 -8.58
CA ALA A 54 8.37 15.50 -9.36
C ALA A 54 9.01 15.74 -10.73
N ILE A 55 8.32 15.35 -11.80
CA ILE A 55 8.80 15.55 -13.18
C ILE A 55 8.35 16.92 -13.72
N THR A 56 7.31 17.51 -13.13
CA THR A 56 6.79 18.84 -13.47
C THR A 56 6.97 19.83 -12.31
N ALA A 57 6.95 21.12 -12.60
CA ALA A 57 7.19 22.18 -11.62
C ALA A 57 6.00 22.48 -10.67
N GLY A 58 4.93 21.69 -10.76
CA GLY A 58 3.62 21.96 -10.16
C GLY A 58 2.51 21.66 -11.15
#